data_AF-N1QXI6-F1
#
_entry.id   AF-N1QXI6-F1
#
_cell.length_a   1.000
_cell.length_b   1.000
_cell.length_c   1.000
_cell.angle_alpha   90.00
_cell.angle_beta   90.00
_cell.angle_gamma   90.00
#
_symmetry.space_group_name_H-M   'P 1'
#
loop_
_entity.id
_entity.type
_entity.pdbx_description
1 polymer ?
#
loop_
_entity_poly.entity_id
_entity_poly.type
_entity_poly.pdbx_seq_one_letter_code
_entity_poly.pdbx_strand_id
1 'polypeptide(L)'
;MADLQATCHISGFLHGISGDYNRDHGSVCCKDGHRYPQFRCSPPVSADTPAILTLNSFARGGDGGGKSFCDNLFHKDTELVVALSMGWLRLDGKRRCNKMIRINGNGRAVLAKVVDECDSV
;
A
#
# COMPACT_ATOMS: atom_id res chain seq x y z
N MET A 1 26.49 -16.62 -0.26
CA MET A 1 25.34 -17.42 0.19
C MET A 1 24.12 -16.82 -0.48
N ALA A 2 23.55 -17.51 -1.47
CA ALA A 2 22.39 -17.01 -2.21
C ALA A 2 21.15 -17.17 -1.32
N ASP A 3 20.53 -16.05 -0.94
CA ASP A 3 19.22 -16.08 -0.29
C ASP A 3 18.21 -16.70 -1.24
N LEU A 4 17.48 -17.73 -0.78
CA LEU A 4 16.29 -18.20 -1.47
C LEU A 4 15.32 -17.01 -1.58
N GLN A 5 15.19 -16.44 -2.78
CA GLN A 5 14.08 -15.55 -3.09
C GLN A 5 12.80 -16.38 -2.97
N ALA A 6 12.18 -16.35 -1.79
CA ALA A 6 10.84 -16.88 -1.61
C ALA A 6 9.92 -16.13 -2.57
N THR A 7 9.37 -16.85 -3.55
CA THR A 7 8.41 -16.30 -4.49
C THR A 7 7.13 -15.94 -3.75
N CYS A 8 6.60 -14.73 -3.98
CA CYS A 8 5.37 -14.28 -3.36
C CYS A 8 4.16 -14.92 -4.05
N HIS A 9 3.32 -15.59 -3.27
CA HIS A 9 2.12 -16.28 -3.75
C HIS A 9 0.86 -15.75 -3.06
N ILE A 10 -0.30 -16.00 -3.69
CA ILE A 10 -1.61 -15.70 -3.12
C ILE A 10 -1.77 -16.44 -1.78
N SER A 11 -2.11 -15.71 -0.73
CA SER A 11 -2.31 -16.28 0.61
C SER A 11 -3.76 -16.64 0.91
N GLY A 12 -4.72 -16.15 0.12
CA GLY A 12 -6.15 -16.36 0.34
C GLY A 12 -7.00 -15.62 -0.69
N PHE A 13 -8.32 -15.66 -0.50
CA PHE A 13 -9.26 -14.94 -1.34
C PHE A 13 -10.35 -14.29 -0.47
N LEU A 14 -10.61 -13.00 -0.73
CA LEU A 14 -11.77 -12.29 -0.23
C LEU A 14 -12.93 -12.47 -1.23
N HIS A 15 -14.11 -12.82 -0.74
CA HIS A 15 -15.33 -12.84 -1.54
C HIS A 15 -15.99 -11.46 -1.47
N GLY A 16 -16.10 -10.80 -2.63
CA GLY A 16 -16.64 -9.46 -2.73
C GLY A 16 -18.11 -9.39 -2.33
N ILE A 17 -18.43 -8.35 -1.58
CA ILE A 17 -19.79 -7.94 -1.20
C ILE A 17 -19.87 -6.45 -1.53
N SER A 18 -20.81 -6.04 -2.38
CA SER A 18 -20.90 -4.64 -2.85
C SER A 18 -21.45 -3.71 -1.78
N GLY A 19 -22.32 -4.20 -0.90
CA GLY A 19 -22.95 -3.42 0.18
C GLY A 19 -23.65 -2.12 -0.29
N ASP A 20 -23.96 -1.24 0.66
CA ASP A 20 -24.49 0.13 0.40
C ASP A 20 -23.34 1.16 0.45
N TYR A 21 -22.28 0.93 -0.34
CA TYR A 21 -21.08 1.78 -0.31
C TYR A 21 -21.25 3.07 -1.13
N ASN A 22 -20.87 4.20 -0.55
CA ASN A 22 -20.95 5.51 -1.19
C ASN A 22 -19.77 5.66 -2.18
N ARG A 23 -20.04 5.95 -3.46
CA ARG A 23 -19.04 5.95 -4.54
C ARG A 23 -18.15 7.20 -4.59
N ASP A 24 -18.20 8.03 -3.56
CA ASP A 24 -17.44 9.27 -3.52
C ASP A 24 -15.92 8.94 -3.54
N HIS A 25 -15.14 9.81 -4.19
CA HIS A 25 -13.67 9.73 -4.32
C HIS A 25 -13.10 8.66 -5.27
N GLY A 26 -13.92 7.98 -6.08
CA GLY A 26 -13.42 7.13 -7.18
C GLY A 26 -12.86 5.78 -6.74
N SER A 27 -13.09 5.38 -5.49
CA SER A 27 -12.81 4.02 -5.01
C SER A 27 -13.67 2.99 -5.74
N VAL A 28 -13.06 1.86 -6.14
CA VAL A 28 -13.78 0.77 -6.82
C VAL A 28 -14.41 -0.15 -5.77
N CYS A 29 -15.73 -0.29 -5.80
CA CYS A 29 -16.43 -1.21 -4.90
C CYS A 29 -16.16 -2.67 -5.27
N CYS A 30 -16.18 -3.54 -4.26
CA CYS A 30 -16.17 -4.98 -4.47
C CYS A 30 -17.41 -5.42 -5.27
N LYS A 31 -17.24 -6.40 -6.15
CA LYS A 31 -18.33 -7.01 -6.93
C LYS A 31 -18.80 -8.28 -6.23
N ASP A 32 -20.11 -8.41 -6.09
CA ASP A 32 -20.72 -9.58 -5.46
C ASP A 32 -20.25 -10.89 -6.09
N GLY A 33 -19.80 -11.81 -5.23
CA GLY A 33 -19.32 -13.13 -5.63
C GLY A 33 -17.96 -13.14 -6.34
N HIS A 34 -17.35 -11.98 -6.64
CA HIS A 34 -16.01 -11.92 -7.21
C HIS A 34 -14.96 -12.30 -6.16
N ARG A 35 -13.94 -13.07 -6.57
CA ARG A 35 -12.84 -13.50 -5.69
C ARG A 35 -11.64 -12.59 -5.87
N TYR A 36 -11.34 -11.79 -4.85
CA TYR A 36 -10.19 -10.89 -4.82
C TYR A 36 -9.01 -11.59 -4.13
N PRO A 37 -7.84 -11.71 -4.77
CA PRO A 37 -6.70 -12.39 -4.18
C PRO A 37 -6.11 -11.58 -3.03
N GLN A 38 -5.75 -12.27 -1.95
CA GLN A 38 -5.06 -11.70 -0.79
C GLN A 38 -3.57 -12.05 -0.84
N PHE A 39 -2.72 -11.15 -0.39
CA PHE A 39 -1.28 -11.32 -0.34
C PHE A 39 -0.74 -10.87 1.03
N ARG A 40 -0.08 -11.78 1.74
CA ARG A 40 0.72 -11.46 2.95
C ARG A 40 2.18 -11.10 2.62
N CYS A 41 2.53 -11.12 1.34
CA CYS A 41 3.86 -10.85 0.82
C CYS A 41 3.80 -9.81 -0.29
N SER A 42 4.98 -9.36 -0.74
CA SER A 42 5.13 -8.49 -1.91
C SER A 42 6.33 -8.98 -2.72
N PRO A 43 6.47 -8.55 -4.00
CA PRO A 43 7.65 -8.90 -4.80
C PRO A 43 8.98 -8.54 -4.10
N PRO A 44 10.08 -9.24 -4.41
CA PRO A 44 11.39 -8.99 -3.81
C PRO A 44 11.81 -7.52 -3.94
N VAL A 45 12.44 -7.00 -2.89
CA VAL A 45 12.99 -5.64 -2.91
C VAL A 45 14.40 -5.67 -3.50
N SER A 46 14.65 -4.79 -4.45
CA SER A 46 15.96 -4.54 -5.07
C SER A 46 16.32 -3.05 -4.96
N ALA A 47 17.48 -2.66 -5.50
CA ALA A 47 17.86 -1.25 -5.63
C ALA A 47 16.82 -0.42 -6.40
N ASP A 48 16.23 -1.03 -7.43
CA ASP A 48 15.19 -0.45 -8.29
C ASP A 48 13.96 -1.37 -8.30
N THR A 49 13.19 -1.34 -7.22
CA THR A 49 12.01 -2.21 -7.05
C THR A 49 10.86 -1.70 -7.93
N PRO A 50 10.38 -2.47 -8.92
CA PRO A 50 9.22 -2.06 -9.72
C PRO A 50 7.95 -2.03 -8.89
N ALA A 51 7.14 -0.99 -9.04
CA ALA A 51 5.87 -0.83 -8.34
C ALA A 51 4.86 -0.06 -9.19
N ILE A 52 3.58 -0.19 -8.83
CA ILE A 52 2.51 0.65 -9.36
C ILE A 52 2.25 1.76 -8.35
N LEU A 53 2.35 3.01 -8.79
CA LEU A 53 1.99 4.18 -7.99
C LEU A 53 0.51 4.50 -8.19
N THR A 54 -0.25 4.50 -7.10
CA THR A 54 -1.64 4.97 -7.04
C THR A 54 -1.72 6.29 -6.28
N LEU A 55 -2.86 6.98 -6.37
CA LEU A 55 -3.12 8.23 -5.67
C LEU A 55 -4.07 7.98 -4.50
N ASN A 56 -3.79 8.60 -3.35
CA ASN A 56 -4.61 8.52 -2.15
C ASN A 56 -4.46 9.81 -1.32
N SER A 57 -5.57 10.32 -0.77
CA SER A 57 -5.54 11.36 0.27
C SER A 57 -5.44 10.74 1.67
N PHE A 58 -4.43 11.19 2.43
CA PHE A 58 -4.23 10.84 3.85
C PHE A 58 -4.79 11.91 4.79
N ALA A 59 -5.52 12.90 4.25
CA ALA A 59 -6.11 13.96 5.02
C ALA A 59 -7.33 13.44 5.81
N ARG A 60 -7.71 14.19 6.86
CA ARG A 60 -8.94 13.89 7.59
C ARG A 60 -10.15 14.02 6.65
N GLY A 61 -10.94 12.96 6.54
CA GLY A 61 -12.09 12.90 5.64
C GLY A 61 -11.73 12.69 4.17
N GLY A 62 -10.46 12.39 3.87
CA GLY A 62 -10.03 11.89 2.56
C GLY A 62 -10.16 10.37 2.44
N ASP A 63 -9.52 9.84 1.41
CA ASP A 63 -9.64 8.45 0.95
C ASP A 63 -9.21 7.40 2.01
N GLY A 64 -8.21 7.73 2.83
CA GLY A 64 -7.60 6.79 3.78
C GLY A 64 -8.51 6.27 4.89
N GLY A 65 -9.73 6.81 5.04
CA GLY A 65 -10.74 6.41 6.02
C GLY A 65 -10.39 6.77 7.48
N GLY A 66 -9.15 6.49 7.92
CA GLY A 66 -8.63 6.70 9.26
C GLY A 66 -7.23 7.31 9.29
N LYS A 67 -6.63 7.32 10.48
CA LYS A 67 -5.26 7.77 10.71
C LYS A 67 -4.25 6.73 10.24
N SER A 68 -3.12 7.18 9.73
CA SER A 68 -2.10 6.31 9.17
C SER A 68 -1.45 5.38 10.21
N PHE A 69 -1.20 4.14 9.79
CA PHE A 69 -0.77 3.05 10.66
C PHE A 69 0.54 3.31 11.42
N CYS A 70 1.50 4.02 10.82
CA CYS A 70 2.84 4.16 11.40
C CYS A 70 2.95 5.20 12.51
N ASP A 71 2.12 6.24 12.50
CA ASP A 71 2.24 7.38 13.43
C ASP A 71 0.90 7.84 14.04
N ASN A 72 -0.23 7.24 13.66
CA ASN A 72 -1.56 7.56 14.17
C ASN A 72 -1.95 9.04 13.93
N LEU A 73 -1.53 9.58 12.78
CA LEU A 73 -1.82 10.93 12.32
C LEU A 73 -2.59 10.93 10.99
N PHE A 74 -3.17 12.09 10.66
CA PHE A 74 -3.57 12.41 9.29
C PHE A 74 -2.47 13.28 8.67
N HIS A 75 -2.29 13.18 7.36
CA HIS A 75 -1.30 13.97 6.61
C HIS A 75 -2.01 14.86 5.60
N LYS A 76 -1.57 16.10 5.47
CA LYS A 76 -2.11 17.00 4.43
C LYS A 76 -1.69 16.50 3.04
N ASP A 77 -2.49 16.77 2.02
CA ASP A 77 -2.18 16.38 0.63
C ASP A 77 -0.91 17.07 0.09
N THR A 78 -0.42 18.11 0.77
CA THR A 78 0.86 18.77 0.46
C THR A 78 2.08 18.02 1.01
N GLU A 79 1.89 17.04 1.90
CA GLU A 79 2.97 16.24 2.46
C GLU A 79 3.33 15.08 1.51
N LEU A 80 4.63 14.88 1.29
CA LEU A 80 5.13 13.77 0.46
C LEU A 80 5.17 12.49 1.30
N VAL A 81 4.03 11.81 1.37
CA VAL A 81 3.85 10.58 2.15
C VAL A 81 3.29 9.46 1.29
N VAL A 82 3.54 8.21 1.71
CA VAL A 82 3.08 7.01 1.00
C VAL A 82 2.67 5.89 1.94
N ALA A 83 1.78 5.04 1.43
CA ALA A 83 1.52 3.71 1.96
C ALA A 83 2.33 2.67 1.18
N LEU A 84 2.71 1.57 1.84
CA LEU A 84 3.31 0.40 1.18
C LEU A 84 2.41 -0.82 1.37
N SER A 85 2.34 -1.70 0.36
CA SER A 85 1.70 -3.01 0.50
C SER A 85 2.32 -3.79 1.66
N MET A 86 1.49 -4.64 2.30
CA MET A 86 1.84 -5.35 3.55
C MET A 86 3.25 -5.95 3.58
N GLY A 87 3.63 -6.67 2.51
CA GLY A 87 4.94 -7.35 2.42
C GLY A 87 6.12 -6.39 2.35
N TRP A 88 6.00 -5.27 1.63
CA TRP A 88 7.03 -4.25 1.60
C TRP A 88 7.10 -3.44 2.89
N LEU A 89 5.97 -3.19 3.56
CA LEU A 89 5.99 -2.49 4.84
C LEU A 89 6.72 -3.30 5.92
N ARG A 90 6.55 -4.63 5.92
CA ARG A 90 7.08 -5.57 6.94
C ARG A 90 8.26 -6.42 6.43
N LEU A 91 9.13 -5.87 5.59
CA LEU A 91 10.26 -6.62 5.05
C LEU A 91 11.19 -7.13 6.17
N ASP A 92 11.57 -8.41 6.11
CA ASP A 92 12.51 -9.06 7.04
C ASP A 92 12.15 -8.90 8.52
N GLY A 93 10.85 -8.87 8.83
CA GLY A 93 10.33 -8.68 10.19
C GLY A 93 10.49 -7.25 10.72
N LYS A 94 10.97 -6.30 9.91
CA LYS A 94 11.15 -4.89 10.28
C LYS A 94 10.10 -4.04 9.58
N ARG A 95 9.51 -3.09 10.32
CA ARG A 95 8.59 -2.11 9.76
C ARG A 95 9.38 -0.96 9.14
N ARG A 96 9.04 -0.58 7.90
CA ARG A 96 9.59 0.61 7.21
C ARG A 96 8.95 1.92 7.63
N CYS A 97 8.11 1.92 8.66
CA CYS A 97 7.46 3.09 9.20
C CYS A 97 8.44 4.26 9.43
N ASN A 98 8.03 5.44 8.99
CA ASN A 98 8.75 6.71 9.12
C ASN A 98 10.12 6.74 8.40
N LYS A 99 10.38 5.79 7.48
CA LYS A 99 11.55 5.82 6.61
C LYS A 99 11.23 6.56 5.31
N MET A 100 12.25 7.21 4.76
CA MET A 100 12.16 7.82 3.43
C MET A 100 12.45 6.76 2.38
N ILE A 101 11.63 6.74 1.32
CA ILE A 101 11.91 5.98 0.10
C ILE A 101 12.06 6.94 -1.07
N ARG A 102 12.87 6.54 -2.05
CA ARG A 102 13.00 7.26 -3.31
C ARG A 102 12.09 6.62 -4.35
N ILE A 103 11.18 7.41 -4.91
CA ILE A 103 10.28 6.99 -5.98
C ILE A 103 10.79 7.61 -7.27
N ASN A 104 11.04 6.79 -8.28
CA ASN A 104 11.51 7.22 -9.60
C ASN A 104 10.42 6.92 -10.65
N GLY A 105 10.15 7.87 -11.53
CA GLY A 105 9.17 7.72 -12.62
C GLY A 105 9.21 8.89 -13.60
N ASN A 106 9.04 8.62 -14.90
CA ASN A 106 9.05 9.64 -15.97
C ASN A 106 10.29 10.57 -15.93
N GLY A 107 11.47 10.02 -15.63
CA GLY A 107 12.72 10.78 -15.53
C GLY A 107 12.83 11.68 -14.29
N ARG A 108 11.86 11.62 -13.37
CA ARG A 108 11.84 12.39 -12.12
C ARG A 108 12.00 11.47 -10.92
N ALA A 109 12.46 12.05 -9.81
CA ALA A 109 12.60 11.37 -8.53
C ALA A 109 12.09 12.24 -7.39
N VAL A 110 11.48 11.62 -6.38
CA VAL A 110 11.02 12.28 -5.17
C VAL A 110 11.30 11.40 -3.95
N LEU A 111 11.57 12.04 -2.81
CA LEU A 111 11.62 11.35 -1.53
C LEU A 111 10.26 11.48 -0.84
N ALA A 112 9.72 10.37 -0.36
CA ALA A 112 8.47 10.32 0.39
C ALA A 112 8.62 9.50 1.66
N LYS A 113 7.93 9.92 2.73
CA LYS A 113 7.91 9.22 4.01
C LYS A 113 6.87 8.11 3.99
N VAL A 114 7.25 6.90 4.39
CA VAL A 114 6.30 5.78 4.59
C VAL A 114 5.53 6.03 5.88
N VAL A 115 4.22 6.25 5.77
CA VAL A 115 3.34 6.54 6.91
C VAL A 115 2.26 5.49 7.11
N ASP A 116 1.97 4.68 6.08
CA ASP A 116 0.82 3.78 6.13
C ASP A 116 1.06 2.41 5.50
N GLU A 117 0.08 1.55 5.74
CA GLU A 117 -0.09 0.27 5.08
C GLU A 117 -1.17 0.37 3.99
N CYS A 118 -0.88 -0.14 2.81
CA CYS A 118 -1.91 -0.52 1.85
C CYS A 118 -2.25 -1.99 2.10
N ASP A 119 -3.34 -2.25 2.82
CA ASP A 119 -3.70 -3.60 3.21
C ASP A 119 -3.99 -4.46 1.98
N SER A 120 -3.37 -5.64 1.93
CA SER A 120 -3.47 -6.58 0.82
C SER A 120 -4.08 -7.91 1.24
N VAL A 121 -4.65 -8.00 2.45
CA VAL A 121 -5.47 -9.15 2.89
C VAL A 121 -6.88 -8.73 3.26
#